data_AF-A0A5N5D7R5-F1
#
_entry.id   AF-A0A5N5D7R5-F1
#
_cell.length_a   1.000
_cell.length_b   1.000
_cell.length_c   1.000
_cell.angle_alpha   90.00
_cell.angle_beta   90.00
_cell.angle_gamma   90.00
#
_symmetry.space_group_name_H-M   'P 1'
#
loop_
_entity.id
_entity.type
_entity.pdbx_description
1 polymer ?
#
loop_
_entity_poly.entity_id
_entity_poly.type
_entity_poly.pdbx_seq_one_letter_code
_entity_poly.pdbx_strand_id
1 'polypeptide(L)'
;MLEYMKRHPSTAFAVIYHYSTRDYTGRKAGVVSGRMIQDGPPAKSHGQYIQLAEQTKDAIKAIITEHPEEFKGFTSENDFPLPITQPYWIFYLYNQAFLRLRSCSGLEENDQNRMKLLCDWFEENWRSDWDEANALLGRGKINRKHYSKLFRPGDIWISKDDDGSIKAEKLEPFPWSDVRGQKADAIGWCFNGSFVKEQWDYWTHDEIYIIPTGKEEVDITSLSGYPIRFAESGTYEKLVSRGEKFWQCRKKKLISFQEEGDPIDDEVRYMVDYQMLKRMHPKKAIFQYKGDDLGEEAMNAKNPPDDDFLALLPSHIHAFSLQRKHWLRLPVERITNVTWNKDAFERLEAPQKTKEMIQAMVAAQTSDTKTNTDLIAGKGNVILIDEADVFIEERNFADMKRNALISGLILS
;
A
#
# COMPACT_ATOMS: atom_id res chain seq x y z
N MET A 1 -18.11 25.94 -25.35
CA MET A 1 -16.75 26.44 -25.06
C MET A 1 -15.68 25.87 -26.00
N LEU A 2 -15.58 24.55 -26.16
CA LEU A 2 -14.58 23.94 -27.07
C LEU A 2 -14.65 24.51 -28.50
N GLU A 3 -15.86 24.72 -29.02
CA GLU A 3 -16.04 25.34 -30.34
C GLU A 3 -15.59 26.81 -30.40
N TYR A 4 -15.76 27.57 -29.32
CA TYR A 4 -15.24 28.93 -29.20
C TYR A 4 -13.70 28.91 -29.27
N MET A 5 -13.04 28.05 -28.50
CA MET A 5 -11.57 27.93 -28.52
C MET A 5 -11.04 27.53 -29.90
N LYS A 6 -11.73 26.65 -30.63
CA LYS A 6 -11.37 26.31 -32.02
C LYS A 6 -11.41 27.51 -32.96
N ARG A 7 -12.33 28.45 -32.74
CA ARG A 7 -12.46 29.68 -33.54
C ARG A 7 -11.51 30.81 -33.09
N HIS A 8 -10.94 30.70 -31.88
CA HIS A 8 -10.07 31.70 -31.28
C HIS A 8 -8.72 31.08 -30.86
N PRO A 9 -7.84 30.75 -31.83
CA PRO A 9 -6.61 30.00 -31.57
C PRO A 9 -5.61 30.73 -30.67
N SER A 10 -5.72 32.05 -30.50
CA SER A 10 -4.90 32.83 -29.55
C SER A 10 -5.29 32.63 -28.08
N THR A 11 -6.43 31.98 -27.79
CA THR A 11 -6.87 31.70 -26.43
C THR A 11 -5.97 30.62 -25.82
N ALA A 12 -5.35 30.88 -24.66
CA ALA A 12 -4.57 29.86 -23.95
C ALA A 12 -5.47 28.93 -23.11
N PHE A 13 -6.41 29.51 -22.37
CA PHE A 13 -7.36 28.79 -21.53
C PHE A 13 -8.60 29.66 -21.27
N ALA A 14 -9.64 29.06 -20.69
CA ALA A 14 -10.77 29.79 -20.14
C ALA A 14 -11.15 29.25 -18.76
N VAL A 15 -11.43 30.17 -17.86
CA VAL A 15 -11.98 29.89 -16.54
C VAL A 15 -13.49 29.83 -16.67
N ILE A 16 -14.08 28.68 -16.35
CA ILE A 16 -15.50 28.43 -16.53
C ILE A 16 -16.13 28.28 -15.15
N TYR A 17 -17.15 29.09 -14.91
CA TYR A 17 -17.90 29.12 -13.65
C TYR A 17 -19.23 28.42 -13.83
N HIS A 18 -19.54 27.50 -12.92
CA HIS A 18 -20.86 26.89 -12.82
C HIS A 18 -21.70 27.64 -11.79
N TYR A 19 -22.88 28.06 -12.22
CA TYR A 19 -23.88 28.69 -11.36
C TYR A 19 -25.08 27.75 -11.26
N SER A 20 -25.48 27.42 -10.04
CA SER A 20 -26.72 26.69 -9.80
C SER A 20 -27.82 27.66 -9.43
N THR A 21 -28.97 27.55 -10.10
CA THR A 21 -30.18 28.27 -9.73
C THR A 21 -31.01 27.51 -8.68
N ARG A 22 -30.59 26.32 -8.21
CA ARG A 22 -31.34 25.52 -7.23
C ARG A 22 -31.62 26.27 -5.93
N ASP A 23 -30.72 27.14 -5.50
CA ASP A 23 -30.91 27.97 -4.30
C ASP A 23 -31.91 29.12 -4.52
N TYR A 24 -32.22 29.44 -5.78
CA TYR A 24 -33.12 30.52 -6.20
C TYR A 24 -34.54 30.04 -6.55
N THR A 25 -34.77 28.72 -6.64
CA THR A 25 -36.10 28.14 -6.96
C THR A 25 -36.96 27.82 -5.73
N GLY A 26 -36.45 28.06 -4.51
CA GLY A 26 -37.20 27.86 -3.27
C GLY A 26 -38.21 28.98 -2.98
N ARG A 27 -39.36 28.63 -2.38
CA ARG A 27 -40.47 29.51 -1.95
C ARG A 27 -40.09 30.77 -1.13
N LYS A 28 -38.82 30.97 -0.78
CA LYS A 28 -38.30 32.15 -0.06
C LYS A 28 -38.03 33.37 -0.95
N ALA A 29 -38.07 33.24 -2.28
CA ALA A 29 -37.83 34.36 -3.21
C ALA A 29 -39.09 35.16 -3.59
N GLY A 30 -40.18 35.07 -2.81
CA GLY A 30 -41.36 35.94 -3.00
C GLY A 30 -41.97 35.88 -4.40
N VAL A 31 -42.14 34.68 -4.96
CA VAL A 31 -42.77 34.51 -6.28
C VAL A 31 -44.28 34.65 -6.13
N VAL A 32 -44.78 35.87 -6.25
CA VAL A 32 -46.17 36.13 -6.64
C VAL A 32 -46.11 36.67 -8.07
N SER A 33 -46.77 35.99 -9.02
CA SER A 33 -46.98 36.45 -10.40
C SER A 33 -45.77 36.55 -11.35
N GLY A 34 -44.68 35.80 -11.12
CA GLY A 34 -43.60 35.66 -12.12
C GLY A 34 -42.73 36.92 -12.31
N ARG A 35 -42.79 37.88 -11.39
CA ARG A 35 -41.84 39.00 -11.28
C ARG A 35 -41.12 38.94 -9.95
N MET A 36 -39.78 38.99 -9.99
CA MET A 36 -38.99 39.21 -8.78
C MET A 36 -39.28 40.60 -8.22
N ILE A 37 -39.60 40.69 -6.93
CA ILE A 37 -39.94 41.96 -6.24
C ILE A 37 -38.69 42.81 -6.01
N GLN A 38 -37.51 42.17 -5.96
CA GLN A 38 -36.20 42.80 -5.86
C GLN A 38 -35.16 41.86 -6.51
N ASP A 39 -34.10 42.43 -7.10
CA ASP A 39 -32.96 41.62 -7.58
C ASP A 39 -32.39 40.80 -6.43
N GLY A 40 -32.22 39.50 -6.66
CA GLY A 40 -31.55 38.62 -5.72
C GLY A 40 -30.06 38.95 -5.65
N PRO A 41 -29.34 38.54 -4.59
CA PRO A 41 -27.89 38.69 -4.57
C PRO A 41 -27.27 37.99 -5.79
N PRO A 42 -26.18 38.52 -6.37
CA PRO A 42 -25.50 37.89 -7.50
C PRO A 42 -25.29 36.41 -7.27
N ALA A 43 -25.57 35.60 -8.30
CA ALA A 43 -25.34 34.17 -8.25
C ALA A 43 -23.91 33.88 -7.81
N LYS A 44 -23.76 33.16 -6.70
CA LYS A 44 -22.45 32.62 -6.31
C LYS A 44 -22.22 31.36 -7.12
N SER A 45 -21.07 31.26 -7.76
CA SER A 45 -20.67 30.04 -8.43
C SER A 45 -20.47 28.92 -7.40
N HIS A 46 -21.00 27.74 -7.66
CA HIS A 46 -20.82 26.55 -6.80
C HIS A 46 -19.65 25.68 -7.27
N GLY A 47 -18.93 26.08 -8.31
CA GLY A 47 -17.76 25.38 -8.80
C GLY A 47 -17.17 26.03 -10.05
N GLN A 48 -15.86 25.90 -10.22
CA GLN A 48 -15.16 26.37 -11.41
C GLN A 48 -14.18 25.33 -11.91
N TYR A 49 -13.93 25.36 -13.21
CA TYR A 49 -12.90 24.55 -13.85
C TYR A 49 -12.19 25.36 -14.93
N ILE A 50 -10.99 24.92 -15.29
CA ILE A 50 -10.20 25.54 -16.36
C ILE A 50 -10.26 24.61 -17.56
N GLN A 51 -10.74 25.16 -18.66
CA GLN A 51 -10.64 24.54 -19.97
C GLN A 51 -9.35 25.05 -20.63
N LEU A 52 -8.46 24.15 -21.00
CA LEU A 52 -7.29 24.50 -21.81
C LEU A 52 -7.64 24.46 -23.30
N ALA A 53 -7.04 25.37 -24.08
CA ALA A 53 -6.96 25.24 -25.54
C ALA A 53 -6.02 24.08 -25.91
N GLU A 54 -6.23 23.46 -27.08
CA GLU A 54 -5.43 22.29 -27.50
C GLU A 54 -3.92 22.58 -27.50
N GLN A 55 -3.50 23.72 -28.03
CA GLN A 55 -2.09 24.11 -28.07
C GLN A 55 -1.47 24.22 -26.67
N THR A 56 -2.22 24.73 -25.69
CA THR A 56 -1.76 24.80 -24.30
C THR A 56 -1.64 23.40 -23.68
N LYS A 57 -2.51 22.46 -24.05
CA LYS A 57 -2.38 21.07 -23.61
C LYS A 57 -1.13 20.44 -24.20
N ASP A 58 -0.89 20.65 -25.49
CA ASP A 58 0.28 20.12 -26.19
C ASP A 58 1.57 20.68 -25.58
N ALA A 59 1.60 21.97 -25.22
CA ALA A 59 2.72 22.57 -24.51
C ALA A 59 2.98 21.93 -23.13
N ILE A 60 1.92 21.66 -22.36
CA ILE A 60 2.04 20.95 -21.06
C ILE A 60 2.58 19.54 -21.27
N LYS A 61 2.04 18.82 -22.26
CA LYS A 61 2.49 17.46 -22.60
C LYS A 61 3.97 17.45 -22.98
N ALA A 62 4.40 18.38 -23.83
CA ALA A 62 5.80 18.53 -24.21
C ALA A 62 6.69 18.75 -22.97
N ILE A 63 6.32 19.67 -22.06
CA ILE A 63 7.05 19.90 -20.82
C ILE A 63 7.16 18.62 -19.97
N ILE A 64 6.06 17.89 -19.78
CA ILE A 64 6.04 16.67 -18.96
C ILE A 64 6.89 15.57 -19.61
N THR A 65 6.80 15.41 -20.93
CA THR A 65 7.55 14.41 -21.70
C THR A 65 9.05 14.71 -21.74
N GLU A 66 9.45 15.97 -21.82
CA GLU A 66 10.86 16.39 -21.81
C GLU A 66 11.49 16.33 -20.41
N HIS A 67 10.70 16.46 -19.35
CA HIS A 67 11.17 16.56 -17.96
C HIS A 67 10.43 15.62 -16.98
N PRO A 68 10.33 14.31 -17.25
CA PRO A 68 9.55 13.38 -16.45
C PRO A 68 9.99 13.30 -14.97
N GLU A 69 11.24 13.62 -14.67
CA GLU A 69 11.81 13.65 -13.32
C GLU A 69 11.17 14.72 -12.40
N GLU A 70 10.66 15.81 -12.98
CA GLU A 70 10.00 16.91 -12.25
C GLU A 70 8.50 16.60 -12.01
N PHE A 71 7.93 15.67 -12.76
CA PHE A 71 6.49 15.35 -12.77
C PHE A 71 6.21 13.91 -12.30
N LYS A 72 6.72 13.57 -11.10
CA LYS A 72 6.46 12.26 -10.47
C LYS A 72 4.97 11.97 -10.41
N GLY A 73 4.53 10.80 -10.89
CA GLY A 73 3.12 10.43 -10.91
C GLY A 73 2.40 10.65 -12.24
N PHE A 74 3.09 11.18 -13.25
CA PHE A 74 2.66 11.05 -14.64
C PHE A 74 3.33 9.81 -15.23
N THR A 75 2.52 8.87 -15.72
CA THR A 75 3.01 7.66 -16.42
C THR A 75 2.91 7.79 -17.93
N SER A 76 2.09 8.72 -18.40
CA SER A 76 1.93 9.12 -19.78
C SER A 76 1.62 10.62 -19.86
N GLU A 77 1.97 11.24 -20.99
CA GLU A 77 1.52 12.59 -21.36
C GLU A 77 -0.01 12.74 -21.40
N ASN A 78 -0.75 11.63 -21.53
CA ASN A 78 -2.21 11.63 -21.54
C ASN A 78 -2.84 11.59 -20.14
N ASP A 79 -2.04 11.45 -19.09
CA ASP A 79 -2.53 11.40 -17.70
C ASP A 79 -2.93 12.79 -17.18
N PHE A 80 -2.73 13.85 -17.96
CA PHE A 80 -3.13 15.21 -17.55
C PHE A 80 -4.67 15.36 -17.47
N PRO A 81 -5.26 15.65 -16.30
CA PRO A 81 -6.69 15.70 -16.09
C PRO A 81 -7.23 16.92 -16.78
N LEU A 82 -8.21 16.68 -17.65
CA LEU A 82 -8.93 17.73 -18.32
C LEU A 82 -10.44 17.46 -18.17
N PRO A 83 -11.23 18.48 -17.80
CA PRO A 83 -10.80 19.84 -17.42
C PRO A 83 -10.04 19.89 -16.09
N ILE A 84 -9.24 20.94 -15.87
CA ILE A 84 -8.55 21.14 -14.59
C ILE A 84 -9.57 21.67 -13.58
N THR A 85 -9.82 20.92 -12.51
CA THR A 85 -10.83 21.25 -11.50
C THR A 85 -10.18 21.74 -10.20
N GLN A 86 -10.92 22.53 -9.41
CA GLN A 86 -10.50 22.87 -8.05
C GLN A 86 -10.33 21.61 -7.21
N PRO A 87 -9.36 21.57 -6.27
CA PRO A 87 -8.45 22.65 -5.84
C PRO A 87 -7.17 22.82 -6.68
N TYR A 88 -7.16 22.43 -7.97
CA TYR A 88 -6.03 22.62 -8.88
C TYR A 88 -4.76 21.91 -8.41
N TRP A 89 -4.90 20.66 -7.97
CA TRP A 89 -3.85 19.91 -7.28
C TRP A 89 -2.55 19.78 -8.10
N ILE A 90 -2.63 19.65 -9.43
CA ILE A 90 -1.45 19.58 -10.30
C ILE A 90 -0.62 20.84 -10.21
N PHE A 91 -1.27 21.99 -10.26
CA PHE A 91 -0.56 23.24 -10.13
C PHE A 91 -0.09 23.41 -8.69
N TYR A 92 -0.85 22.99 -7.68
CA TYR A 92 -0.32 22.96 -6.32
C TYR A 92 0.99 22.15 -6.18
N LEU A 93 1.10 20.97 -6.79
CA LEU A 93 2.30 20.13 -6.67
C LEU A 93 3.45 20.55 -7.60
N TYR A 94 3.13 20.89 -8.86
CA TYR A 94 4.13 21.05 -9.92
C TYR A 94 4.26 22.48 -10.46
N ASN A 95 3.55 23.46 -9.88
CA ASN A 95 3.62 24.84 -10.40
C ASN A 95 5.06 25.39 -10.39
N GLN A 96 5.88 25.08 -9.38
CA GLN A 96 7.30 25.49 -9.42
C GLN A 96 8.09 24.87 -10.58
N ALA A 97 7.76 23.64 -11.00
CA ALA A 97 8.33 23.05 -12.21
C ALA A 97 7.80 23.76 -13.46
N PHE A 98 6.49 23.98 -13.57
CA PHE A 98 5.91 24.72 -14.70
C PHE A 98 6.45 26.16 -14.82
N LEU A 99 6.63 26.89 -13.71
CA LEU A 99 7.21 28.24 -13.71
C LEU A 99 8.64 28.29 -14.25
N ARG A 100 9.44 27.25 -13.96
CA ARG A 100 10.81 27.13 -14.49
C ARG A 100 10.81 26.71 -15.96
N LEU A 101 9.92 25.79 -16.34
CA LEU A 101 9.93 25.13 -17.65
C LEU A 101 9.04 25.80 -18.70
N ARG A 102 8.18 26.76 -18.34
CA ARG A 102 7.30 27.51 -19.27
C ARG A 102 8.04 28.25 -20.40
N SER A 103 9.36 28.40 -20.29
CA SER A 103 10.22 29.04 -21.29
C SER A 103 11.36 28.12 -21.72
N CYS A 104 11.18 26.79 -21.61
CA CYS A 104 12.17 25.84 -22.08
C CYS A 104 12.34 25.93 -23.61
N SER A 105 13.54 25.61 -24.09
CA SER A 105 13.89 25.71 -25.51
C SER A 105 13.11 24.75 -26.42
N GLY A 106 12.47 23.72 -25.86
CA GLY A 106 11.63 22.76 -26.59
C GLY A 106 10.27 23.32 -27.02
N LEU A 107 9.83 24.45 -26.45
CA LEU A 107 8.57 25.10 -26.79
C LEU A 107 8.75 26.26 -27.78
N GLU A 108 7.85 26.37 -28.75
CA GLU A 108 7.73 27.55 -29.61
C GLU A 108 7.34 28.80 -28.80
N GLU A 109 7.69 29.98 -29.29
CA GLU A 109 7.44 31.26 -28.61
C GLU A 109 5.95 31.44 -28.21
N ASN A 110 5.03 31.02 -29.08
CA ASN A 110 3.59 31.08 -28.80
C ASN A 110 3.18 30.18 -27.63
N ASP A 111 3.76 28.98 -27.54
CA ASP A 111 3.46 28.03 -26.47
C ASP A 111 4.10 28.46 -25.15
N GLN A 112 5.29 29.03 -25.20
CA GLN A 112 5.90 29.69 -24.03
C GLN A 112 5.01 30.81 -23.50
N ASN A 113 4.45 31.64 -24.39
CA ASN A 113 3.52 32.71 -24.01
C ASN A 113 2.21 32.16 -23.41
N ARG A 114 1.66 31.06 -23.93
CA ARG A 114 0.48 30.39 -23.35
C ARG A 114 0.77 29.83 -21.96
N MET A 115 1.89 29.14 -21.81
CA MET A 115 2.32 28.58 -20.53
C MET A 115 2.57 29.68 -19.51
N LYS A 116 3.20 30.78 -19.91
CA LYS A 116 3.36 31.97 -19.08
C LYS A 116 2.01 32.54 -18.61
N LEU A 117 1.07 32.78 -19.53
CA LEU A 117 -0.25 33.30 -19.17
C LEU A 117 -0.99 32.36 -18.20
N LEU A 118 -0.91 31.05 -18.41
CA LEU A 118 -1.54 30.06 -17.52
C LEU A 118 -0.90 30.06 -16.13
N CYS A 119 0.43 30.03 -16.05
CA CYS A 119 1.14 30.01 -14.78
C CYS A 119 0.96 31.32 -13.99
N ASP A 120 1.05 32.47 -14.68
CA ASP A 120 0.88 33.79 -14.05
C ASP A 120 -0.54 33.92 -13.48
N TRP A 121 -1.57 33.44 -14.19
CA TRP A 121 -2.93 33.39 -13.65
C TRP A 121 -3.04 32.54 -12.39
N PHE A 122 -2.40 31.37 -12.35
CA PHE A 122 -2.41 30.53 -11.15
C PHE A 122 -1.68 31.18 -9.97
N GLU A 123 -0.51 31.78 -10.21
CA GLU A 123 0.21 32.53 -9.17
C GLU A 123 -0.62 33.70 -8.62
N GLU A 124 -1.29 34.46 -9.49
CA GLU A 124 -2.12 35.59 -9.09
C GLU A 124 -3.36 35.16 -8.28
N ASN A 125 -3.98 34.03 -8.63
CA ASN A 125 -5.28 33.64 -8.09
C ASN A 125 -5.21 32.60 -6.97
N TRP A 126 -4.14 31.79 -6.89
CA TRP A 126 -4.08 30.60 -6.03
C TRP A 126 -2.87 30.52 -5.11
N ARG A 127 -1.84 31.35 -5.29
CA ARG A 127 -0.63 31.32 -4.47
C ARG A 127 -0.92 31.43 -2.98
N SER A 128 -1.80 32.35 -2.57
CA SER A 128 -2.18 32.50 -1.15
C SER A 128 -2.84 31.25 -0.57
N ASP A 129 -3.63 30.52 -1.37
CA ASP A 129 -4.26 29.27 -0.93
C ASP A 129 -3.23 28.16 -0.73
N TRP A 130 -2.24 28.09 -1.63
CA TRP A 130 -1.14 27.14 -1.55
C TRP A 130 -0.17 27.46 -0.41
N ASP A 131 0.14 28.72 -0.17
CA ASP A 131 0.97 29.15 0.96
C ASP A 131 0.30 28.80 2.29
N GLU A 132 -1.01 28.99 2.41
CA GLU A 132 -1.80 28.56 3.58
C GLU A 132 -1.68 27.03 3.80
N ALA A 133 -1.83 26.24 2.73
CA ALA A 133 -1.68 24.78 2.79
C ALA A 133 -0.26 24.37 3.20
N ASN A 134 0.76 24.97 2.59
CA ASN A 134 2.16 24.69 2.90
C ASN A 134 2.51 25.04 4.34
N ALA A 135 1.98 26.15 4.87
CA ALA A 135 2.17 26.56 6.26
C ALA A 135 1.51 25.60 7.26
N LEU A 136 0.38 24.98 6.91
CA LEU A 136 -0.25 23.93 7.72
C LEU A 136 0.59 22.66 7.70
N LEU A 137 0.92 22.16 6.51
CA LEU A 137 1.69 20.94 6.33
C LEU A 137 3.08 21.04 6.99
N GLY A 138 3.73 22.21 6.90
CA GLY A 138 5.02 22.46 7.56
C GLY A 138 4.97 22.40 9.09
N ARG A 139 3.79 22.57 9.69
CA ARG A 139 3.54 22.41 11.13
C ARG A 139 3.02 21.01 11.50
N GLY A 140 2.93 20.09 10.54
CA GLY A 140 2.31 18.77 10.75
C GLY A 140 0.79 18.82 10.93
N LYS A 141 0.15 19.92 10.51
CA LYS A 141 -1.29 20.17 10.67
C LYS A 141 -2.02 20.10 9.33
N ILE A 142 -3.32 19.84 9.39
CA ILE A 142 -4.21 19.85 8.23
C ILE A 142 -5.61 20.31 8.62
N ASN A 143 -6.40 20.76 7.65
CA ASN A 143 -7.81 21.10 7.83
C ASN A 143 -8.62 20.59 6.62
N ARG A 144 -9.96 20.66 6.70
CA ARG A 144 -10.85 20.21 5.63
C ARG A 144 -10.59 20.90 4.28
N LYS A 145 -10.22 22.19 4.30
CA LYS A 145 -10.00 23.00 3.09
C LYS A 145 -8.80 22.47 2.27
N HIS A 146 -7.73 22.06 2.96
CA HIS A 146 -6.47 21.65 2.33
C HIS A 146 -6.22 20.15 2.37
N TYR A 147 -7.13 19.34 2.89
CA TYR A 147 -6.97 17.89 3.04
C TYR A 147 -6.53 17.18 1.75
N SER A 148 -7.12 17.54 0.60
CA SER A 148 -6.74 17.04 -0.72
C SER A 148 -5.27 17.30 -1.10
N LYS A 149 -4.66 18.37 -0.58
CA LYS A 149 -3.26 18.73 -0.82
C LYS A 149 -2.28 17.88 0.02
N LEU A 150 -2.79 17.00 0.89
CA LEU A 150 -2.01 16.02 1.63
C LEU A 150 -1.55 14.86 0.72
N PHE A 151 -2.27 14.58 -0.35
CA PHE A 151 -1.99 13.47 -1.26
C PHE A 151 -0.92 13.88 -2.28
N ARG A 152 0.16 13.10 -2.40
CA ARG A 152 1.13 13.24 -3.48
C ARG A 152 1.30 11.89 -4.20
N PRO A 153 1.44 11.89 -5.54
CA PRO A 153 1.65 10.66 -6.28
C PRO A 153 2.86 9.88 -5.80
N GLY A 154 2.69 8.57 -5.62
CA GLY A 154 3.74 7.66 -5.16
C GLY A 154 4.06 7.74 -3.67
N ASP A 155 3.38 8.56 -2.89
CA ASP A 155 3.51 8.55 -1.43
C ASP A 155 3.16 7.18 -0.87
N ILE A 156 3.93 6.74 0.13
CA ILE A 156 3.51 5.65 1.00
C ILE A 156 2.59 6.25 2.07
N TRP A 157 1.36 5.76 2.10
CA TRP A 157 0.37 6.05 3.12
C TRP A 157 0.37 4.96 4.17
N ILE A 158 0.33 5.39 5.43
CA ILE A 158 0.24 4.48 6.56
C ILE A 158 -1.09 4.65 7.27
N SER A 159 -1.59 3.56 7.79
CA SER A 159 -2.78 3.50 8.64
C SER A 159 -2.61 2.35 9.63
N LYS A 160 -3.60 2.13 10.51
CA LYS A 160 -3.56 1.05 11.51
C LYS A 160 -4.61 -0.01 11.18
N ASP A 161 -4.21 -1.27 11.31
CA ASP A 161 -5.13 -2.40 11.40
C ASP A 161 -5.93 -2.36 12.73
N ASP A 162 -6.96 -3.19 12.84
CA ASP A 162 -7.83 -3.30 14.04
C ASP A 162 -7.06 -3.55 15.34
N ASP A 163 -5.89 -4.18 15.26
CA ASP A 163 -5.03 -4.47 16.42
C ASP A 163 -3.94 -3.41 16.66
N GLY A 164 -3.97 -2.31 15.91
CA GLY A 164 -3.01 -1.21 16.00
C GLY A 164 -1.74 -1.39 15.17
N SER A 165 -1.53 -2.54 14.53
CA SER A 165 -0.39 -2.77 13.64
C SER A 165 -0.41 -1.78 12.48
N ILE A 166 0.73 -1.15 12.19
CA ILE A 166 0.83 -0.20 11.09
C ILE A 166 0.78 -0.97 9.77
N LYS A 167 -0.10 -0.60 8.85
CA LYS A 167 -0.07 -1.05 7.46
C LYS A 167 0.33 0.09 6.53
N ALA A 168 0.86 -0.27 5.36
CA ALA A 168 1.34 0.69 4.38
C ALA A 168 0.83 0.35 2.98
N GLU A 169 0.42 1.39 2.26
CA GLU A 169 -0.13 1.32 0.91
C GLU A 169 0.53 2.44 0.10
N LYS A 170 0.89 2.18 -1.15
CA LYS A 170 1.48 3.18 -2.02
C LYS A 170 0.39 3.82 -2.84
N LEU A 171 0.24 5.14 -2.75
CA LEU A 171 -0.66 5.85 -3.64
C LEU A 171 -0.21 5.65 -5.07
N GLU A 172 -1.14 5.22 -5.90
CA GLU A 172 -0.91 5.15 -7.32
C GLU A 172 -0.63 6.55 -7.88
N PRO A 173 0.04 6.59 -9.05
CA PRO A 173 0.13 7.80 -9.81
C PRO A 173 -1.28 8.38 -9.98
N PHE A 174 -1.47 9.61 -9.47
CA PHE A 174 -2.62 10.47 -9.72
C PHE A 174 -3.89 10.28 -8.84
N PRO A 175 -4.37 11.34 -8.16
CA PRO A 175 -5.74 11.38 -7.71
C PRO A 175 -6.69 11.81 -8.85
N TRP A 176 -7.60 10.93 -9.27
CA TRP A 176 -8.65 11.24 -10.24
C TRP A 176 -9.61 12.29 -9.68
N SER A 177 -9.74 13.43 -10.35
CA SER A 177 -10.80 14.39 -10.03
C SER A 177 -12.00 14.15 -10.93
N ASP A 178 -13.15 13.78 -10.36
CA ASP A 178 -14.43 13.83 -11.06
C ASP A 178 -15.37 14.86 -10.40
N VAL A 179 -16.60 14.96 -10.88
CA VAL A 179 -17.62 15.90 -10.35
C VAL A 179 -17.97 15.66 -8.88
N ARG A 180 -17.58 14.52 -8.29
CA ARG A 180 -17.82 14.13 -6.89
C ARG A 180 -16.63 14.42 -5.98
N GLY A 181 -15.45 14.77 -6.53
CA GLY A 181 -14.27 15.13 -5.76
C GLY A 181 -13.00 14.48 -6.31
N GLN A 182 -11.91 14.55 -5.53
CA GLN A 182 -10.70 13.79 -5.84
C GLN A 182 -10.80 12.37 -5.28
N LYS A 183 -10.29 11.39 -6.02
CA LYS A 183 -10.17 9.98 -5.67
C LYS A 183 -8.69 9.65 -5.74
N ALA A 184 -8.08 9.19 -4.65
CA ALA A 184 -6.72 8.67 -4.68
C ALA A 184 -6.79 7.15 -4.70
N ASP A 185 -6.16 6.52 -5.69
CA ASP A 185 -6.04 5.08 -5.73
C ASP A 185 -4.77 4.69 -4.96
N ALA A 186 -4.82 3.58 -4.24
CA ALA A 186 -3.69 3.06 -3.50
C ALA A 186 -3.51 1.58 -3.77
N ILE A 187 -2.26 1.13 -3.79
CA ILE A 187 -1.89 -0.26 -3.96
C ILE A 187 -1.11 -0.78 -2.77
N GLY A 188 -1.36 -2.04 -2.42
CA GLY A 188 -0.61 -2.79 -1.43
C GLY A 188 -0.48 -4.24 -1.88
N TRP A 189 0.13 -5.06 -1.03
CA TRP A 189 0.30 -6.48 -1.32
C TRP A 189 -0.56 -7.31 -0.38
N CYS A 190 -1.29 -8.26 -0.94
CA CYS A 190 -1.83 -9.39 -0.19
C CYS A 190 -1.02 -10.65 -0.53
N PHE A 191 -1.03 -11.62 0.40
CA PHE A 191 -0.31 -12.87 0.22
C PHE A 191 -1.23 -14.05 0.49
N ASN A 192 -1.40 -14.91 -0.52
CA ASN A 192 -2.28 -16.07 -0.49
C ASN A 192 -1.55 -17.38 -0.84
N GLY A 193 -0.22 -17.37 -0.73
CA GLY A 193 0.70 -18.35 -1.32
C GLY A 193 1.42 -17.80 -2.55
N SER A 194 0.82 -16.81 -3.21
CA SER A 194 1.43 -15.90 -4.19
C SER A 194 1.22 -14.46 -3.72
N PHE A 195 2.04 -13.54 -4.23
CA PHE A 195 1.87 -12.11 -3.98
C PHE A 195 0.94 -11.52 -5.04
N VAL A 196 -0.15 -10.90 -4.58
CA VAL A 196 -1.16 -10.28 -5.44
C VAL A 196 -1.32 -8.84 -5.00
N LYS A 197 -1.42 -7.93 -5.97
CA LYS A 197 -1.68 -6.52 -5.69
C LYS A 197 -3.13 -6.35 -5.26
N GLU A 198 -3.31 -5.63 -4.17
CA GLU A 198 -4.61 -5.18 -3.70
C GLU A 198 -4.73 -3.68 -3.96
N GLN A 199 -5.87 -3.24 -4.47
CA GLN A 199 -6.12 -1.85 -4.84
C GLN A 199 -7.30 -1.30 -4.04
N TRP A 200 -7.14 -0.10 -3.50
CA TRP A 200 -8.16 0.63 -2.75
C TRP A 200 -8.44 1.98 -3.41
N ASP A 201 -9.71 2.38 -3.35
CA ASP A 201 -10.22 3.63 -3.89
C ASP A 201 -10.53 4.59 -2.72
N TYR A 202 -9.66 5.57 -2.45
CA TYR A 202 -9.89 6.57 -1.39
C TYR A 202 -10.54 7.84 -1.94
N TRP A 203 -11.81 8.06 -1.63
CA TRP A 203 -12.48 9.32 -1.96
C TRP A 203 -12.10 10.41 -0.96
N THR A 204 -11.47 11.48 -1.44
CA THR A 204 -11.01 12.62 -0.62
C THR A 204 -12.14 13.45 0.01
N HIS A 205 -13.40 13.14 -0.31
CA HIS A 205 -14.59 13.87 0.15
C HIS A 205 -15.60 13.01 0.93
N ASP A 206 -15.51 11.68 0.88
CA ASP A 206 -16.67 10.82 1.20
C ASP A 206 -16.41 9.65 2.18
N GLU A 207 -15.33 9.66 2.95
CA GLU A 207 -15.21 8.72 4.07
C GLU A 207 -15.13 9.41 5.44
N ILE A 208 -16.09 9.02 6.29
CA ILE A 208 -16.46 9.53 7.61
C ILE A 208 -15.33 9.47 8.66
N TYR A 209 -14.14 8.93 8.31
CA TYR A 209 -13.07 8.67 9.26
C TYR A 209 -11.71 9.31 8.95
N ILE A 210 -11.53 9.98 7.80
CA ILE A 210 -10.22 10.54 7.41
C ILE A 210 -10.22 12.07 7.23
N ILE A 211 -11.39 12.69 7.06
CA ILE A 211 -11.49 14.13 6.79
C ILE A 211 -11.78 14.87 8.10
N PRO A 212 -11.07 15.96 8.41
CA PRO A 212 -11.44 16.84 9.51
C PRO A 212 -12.92 17.25 9.38
N THR A 213 -13.72 16.89 10.39
CA THR A 213 -15.18 17.08 10.38
C THR A 213 -15.59 18.55 10.59
N GLY A 214 -14.62 19.43 10.91
CA GLY A 214 -14.79 20.86 11.12
C GLY A 214 -13.82 21.74 10.32
N LYS A 215 -13.86 23.06 10.62
CA LYS A 215 -12.90 24.04 10.07
C LYS A 215 -11.57 24.07 10.84
N GLU A 216 -11.47 23.29 11.90
CA GLU A 216 -10.33 23.31 12.82
C GLU A 216 -9.11 22.62 12.23
N GLU A 217 -7.94 23.10 12.64
CA GLU A 217 -6.66 22.47 12.35
C GLU A 217 -6.49 21.23 13.24
N VAL A 218 -6.17 20.09 12.64
CA VAL A 218 -5.87 18.84 13.36
C VAL A 218 -4.45 18.37 13.06
N ASP A 219 -3.89 17.55 13.94
CA ASP A 219 -2.61 16.87 13.67
C ASP A 219 -2.78 15.83 12.57
N ILE A 220 -1.90 15.84 11.58
CA ILE A 220 -1.91 14.85 10.49
C ILE A 220 -1.79 13.43 11.04
N THR A 221 -1.01 13.24 12.10
CA THR A 221 -0.81 11.93 12.74
C THR A 221 -2.01 11.45 13.55
N SER A 222 -3.01 12.30 13.79
CA SER A 222 -4.28 11.92 14.43
C SER A 222 -5.32 11.38 13.44
N LEU A 223 -5.05 11.48 12.14
CA LEU A 223 -5.90 10.90 11.10
C LEU A 223 -5.80 9.36 11.13
N SER A 224 -6.87 8.68 10.67
CA SER A 224 -6.88 7.22 10.55
C SER A 224 -5.84 6.68 9.56
N GLY A 225 -5.48 7.48 8.56
CA GLY A 225 -4.37 7.24 7.66
C GLY A 225 -3.76 8.56 7.19
N TYR A 226 -2.45 8.54 6.93
CA TYR A 226 -1.71 9.72 6.51
C TYR A 226 -0.39 9.34 5.80
N PRO A 227 0.23 10.27 5.04
CA PRO A 227 1.49 10.00 4.37
C PRO A 227 2.64 9.76 5.35
N ILE A 228 3.47 8.76 5.07
CA ILE A 228 4.58 8.32 5.94
C ILE A 228 5.58 9.43 6.27
N ARG A 229 5.71 10.46 5.41
CA ARG A 229 6.58 11.63 5.65
C ARG A 229 6.20 12.45 6.90
N PHE A 230 5.00 12.23 7.46
CA PHE A 230 4.56 12.83 8.73
C PHE A 230 4.65 11.85 9.91
N ALA A 231 5.02 10.59 9.66
CA ALA A 231 5.20 9.59 10.71
C ALA A 231 6.47 9.87 11.53
N GLU A 232 6.58 9.19 12.67
CA GLU A 232 7.82 9.21 13.46
C GLU A 232 9.01 8.71 12.61
N SER A 233 10.18 9.29 12.86
CA SER A 233 11.43 8.83 12.26
C SER A 233 11.66 7.35 12.58
N GLY A 234 12.11 6.56 11.58
CA GLY A 234 12.27 5.11 11.72
C GLY A 234 11.05 4.29 11.28
N THR A 235 9.91 4.91 10.98
CA THR A 235 8.68 4.16 10.61
C THR A 235 8.86 3.39 9.31
N TYR A 236 9.50 3.98 8.30
CA TYR A 236 9.75 3.29 7.03
C TYR A 236 10.68 2.09 7.23
N GLU A 237 11.75 2.26 7.99
CA GLU A 237 12.73 1.21 8.30
C GLU A 237 12.10 0.05 9.08
N LYS A 238 11.15 0.35 10.00
CA LYS A 238 10.35 -0.67 10.69
C LYS A 238 9.46 -1.47 9.72
N LEU A 239 8.83 -0.79 8.75
CA LEU A 239 8.02 -1.46 7.73
C LEU A 239 8.87 -2.35 6.84
N VAL A 240 10.03 -1.87 6.39
CA VAL A 240 10.99 -2.65 5.60
C VAL A 240 11.45 -3.88 6.39
N SER A 241 11.89 -3.71 7.65
CA SER A 241 12.33 -4.82 8.50
C SER A 241 11.24 -5.86 8.75
N ARG A 242 9.98 -5.42 8.95
CA ARG A 242 8.84 -6.34 9.00
C ARG A 242 8.67 -7.08 7.67
N GLY A 243 8.76 -6.37 6.55
CA GLY A 243 8.72 -6.96 5.21
C GLY A 243 9.78 -8.02 5.02
N GLU A 244 11.01 -7.82 5.51
CA GLU A 244 12.08 -8.82 5.43
C GLU A 244 11.71 -10.11 6.19
N LYS A 245 11.15 -9.98 7.39
CA LYS A 245 10.64 -11.13 8.16
C LYS A 245 9.53 -11.84 7.40
N PHE A 246 8.60 -11.09 6.79
CA PHE A 246 7.55 -11.66 5.94
C PHE A 246 8.14 -12.43 4.76
N TRP A 247 9.08 -11.82 4.04
CA TRP A 247 9.74 -12.40 2.87
C TRP A 247 10.41 -13.74 3.20
N GLN A 248 11.05 -13.85 4.36
CA GLN A 248 11.64 -15.11 4.83
C GLN A 248 10.59 -16.20 5.09
N CYS A 249 9.34 -15.82 5.37
CA CYS A 249 8.23 -16.72 5.63
C CYS A 249 7.33 -16.96 4.40
N ARG A 250 7.66 -16.42 3.22
CA ARG A 250 6.87 -16.59 1.99
C ARG A 250 6.80 -18.05 1.51
N LYS A 251 7.80 -18.85 1.86
CA LYS A 251 7.83 -20.30 1.63
C LYS A 251 7.51 -21.02 2.93
N LYS A 252 7.17 -22.32 2.83
CA LYS A 252 6.90 -23.15 3.99
C LYS A 252 8.03 -23.02 5.01
N LYS A 253 7.74 -22.51 6.20
CA LYS A 253 8.76 -22.22 7.23
C LYS A 253 8.19 -22.46 8.62
N LEU A 254 9.00 -23.10 9.46
CA LEU A 254 8.74 -23.19 10.89
C LEU A 254 9.27 -21.90 11.55
N ILE A 255 8.43 -21.28 12.37
CA ILE A 255 8.74 -20.03 13.08
C ILE A 255 8.44 -20.17 14.57
N SER A 256 9.10 -19.35 15.37
CA SER A 256 8.72 -19.11 16.77
C SER A 256 7.91 -17.81 16.84
N PHE A 257 6.96 -17.77 17.76
CA PHE A 257 6.19 -16.58 18.06
C PHE A 257 5.87 -16.56 19.55
N GLN A 258 6.09 -15.43 20.18
CA GLN A 258 5.81 -15.23 21.60
C GLN A 258 4.52 -14.40 21.73
N GLU A 259 3.47 -14.91 22.40
CA GLU A 259 2.27 -14.11 22.70
C GLU A 259 2.54 -13.14 23.86
N GLU A 260 1.70 -12.12 24.00
CA GLU A 260 1.90 -11.07 24.99
C GLU A 260 1.54 -11.63 26.36
N GLY A 261 2.52 -11.67 27.27
CA GLY A 261 2.35 -12.26 28.59
C GLY A 261 2.75 -13.74 28.70
N ASP A 262 3.18 -14.38 27.60
CA ASP A 262 3.74 -15.73 27.68
C ASP A 262 5.07 -15.73 28.45
N PRO A 263 5.32 -16.75 29.31
CA PRO A 263 6.63 -16.96 29.91
C PRO A 263 7.70 -17.02 28.82
N ILE A 264 8.87 -16.40 29.07
CA ILE A 264 9.98 -16.28 28.11
C ILE A 264 10.45 -17.66 27.58
N ASP A 265 10.18 -18.75 28.30
CA ASP A 265 10.64 -20.11 28.00
C ASP A 265 9.62 -20.95 27.17
N ASP A 266 8.43 -20.42 26.91
CA ASP A 266 7.39 -21.09 26.11
C ASP A 266 7.38 -20.57 24.66
N GLU A 267 8.50 -20.69 23.93
CA GLU A 267 8.50 -20.41 22.49
C GLU A 267 7.59 -21.39 21.75
N VAL A 268 6.36 -20.97 21.47
CA VAL A 268 5.39 -21.76 20.72
C VAL A 268 5.79 -21.78 19.24
N ARG A 269 5.82 -22.99 18.68
CA ARG A 269 6.19 -23.21 17.28
C ARG A 269 4.97 -23.16 16.37
N TYR A 270 5.13 -22.46 15.26
CA TYR A 270 4.10 -22.31 14.24
C TYR A 270 4.65 -22.67 12.86
N MET A 271 3.81 -23.30 12.04
CA MET A 271 4.12 -23.59 10.64
C MET A 271 3.42 -22.61 9.72
N VAL A 272 4.19 -21.82 8.98
CA VAL A 272 3.68 -21.03 7.85
C VAL A 272 3.61 -21.96 6.64
N ASP A 273 2.41 -22.25 6.15
CA ASP A 273 2.19 -23.11 4.97
C ASP A 273 0.88 -22.73 4.25
N TYR A 274 0.97 -21.81 3.30
CA TYR A 274 -0.20 -21.30 2.59
C TYR A 274 -0.84 -22.33 1.65
N GLN A 275 -0.08 -23.33 1.18
CA GLN A 275 -0.64 -24.43 0.40
C GLN A 275 -1.56 -25.30 1.27
N MET A 276 -1.12 -25.63 2.48
CA MET A 276 -1.94 -26.36 3.45
C MET A 276 -3.12 -25.52 3.93
N LEU A 277 -2.91 -24.24 4.23
CA LEU A 277 -3.99 -23.32 4.63
C LEU A 277 -5.09 -23.27 3.55
N LYS A 278 -4.71 -23.17 2.27
CA LYS A 278 -5.66 -23.15 1.15
C LYS A 278 -6.44 -24.45 1.02
N ARG A 279 -5.78 -25.59 1.23
CA ARG A 279 -6.43 -26.92 1.21
C ARG A 279 -7.45 -27.06 2.34
N MET A 280 -7.13 -26.59 3.54
CA MET A 280 -7.98 -26.71 4.73
C MET A 280 -9.09 -25.65 4.77
N HIS A 281 -8.82 -24.44 4.28
CA HIS A 281 -9.72 -23.29 4.34
C HIS A 281 -9.88 -22.61 2.97
N PRO A 282 -10.35 -23.32 1.92
CA PRO A 282 -10.40 -22.79 0.55
C PRO A 282 -11.32 -21.58 0.38
N LYS A 283 -12.25 -21.35 1.30
CA LYS A 283 -13.21 -20.24 1.29
C LYS A 283 -12.73 -18.98 2.04
N LYS A 284 -11.52 -18.99 2.62
CA LYS A 284 -11.00 -17.82 3.36
C LYS A 284 -10.84 -16.62 2.40
N ALA A 285 -11.16 -15.41 2.87
CA ALA A 285 -11.17 -14.18 2.05
C ALA A 285 -9.86 -13.96 1.28
N ILE A 286 -8.70 -14.24 1.88
CA ILE A 286 -7.38 -14.12 1.25
C ILE A 286 -7.22 -14.96 -0.04
N PHE A 287 -8.02 -16.02 -0.23
CA PHE A 287 -7.97 -16.86 -1.44
C PHE A 287 -8.97 -16.42 -2.52
N GLN A 288 -9.75 -15.36 -2.25
CA GLN A 288 -10.61 -14.72 -3.25
C GLN A 288 -9.79 -13.89 -4.23
N TYR A 289 -8.70 -13.26 -3.77
CA TYR A 289 -7.70 -12.62 -4.61
C TYR A 289 -7.08 -13.66 -5.56
N LYS A 290 -7.14 -13.39 -6.87
CA LYS A 290 -6.60 -14.24 -7.93
C LYS A 290 -5.46 -13.50 -8.61
N GLY A 291 -4.42 -14.23 -9.00
CA GLY A 291 -3.26 -13.68 -9.69
C GLY A 291 -1.95 -14.09 -9.05
N ASP A 292 -0.87 -13.63 -9.67
CA ASP A 292 0.50 -13.67 -9.18
C ASP A 292 1.23 -12.47 -9.80
N ASP A 293 1.05 -11.30 -9.19
CA ASP A 293 1.56 -10.04 -9.72
C ASP A 293 3.07 -9.88 -9.51
N LEU A 294 3.66 -10.66 -8.59
CA LEU A 294 5.10 -10.71 -8.41
C LEU A 294 5.77 -11.67 -9.41
N GLY A 295 5.13 -12.81 -9.69
CA GLY A 295 5.61 -13.81 -10.62
C GLY A 295 6.60 -14.80 -10.01
N GLU A 296 6.70 -15.96 -10.67
CA GLU A 296 7.46 -17.12 -10.17
C GLU A 296 8.97 -16.86 -10.03
N GLU A 297 9.57 -16.11 -10.96
CA GLU A 297 11.01 -15.81 -10.94
C GLU A 297 11.39 -15.02 -9.68
N ALA A 298 10.71 -13.90 -9.43
CA ALA A 298 10.94 -13.07 -8.25
C ALA A 298 10.58 -13.80 -6.95
N MET A 299 9.49 -14.58 -6.93
CA MET A 299 9.13 -15.41 -5.77
C MET A 299 10.24 -16.42 -5.40
N ASN A 300 10.96 -16.94 -6.39
CA ASN A 300 12.05 -17.90 -6.20
C ASN A 300 13.42 -17.26 -5.94
N ALA A 301 13.59 -15.98 -6.22
CA ALA A 301 14.80 -15.25 -5.90
C ALA A 301 15.10 -15.27 -4.38
N LYS A 302 16.39 -15.27 -4.03
CA LYS A 302 16.81 -15.21 -2.61
C LYS A 302 16.44 -13.87 -1.98
N ASN A 303 16.78 -12.79 -2.68
CA ASN A 303 16.56 -11.43 -2.22
C ASN A 303 15.18 -10.94 -2.67
N PRO A 304 14.52 -10.08 -1.87
CA PRO A 304 13.29 -9.42 -2.29
C PRO A 304 13.55 -8.42 -3.43
N PRO A 305 12.50 -7.97 -4.15
CA PRO A 305 12.62 -7.00 -5.24
C PRO A 305 13.30 -5.68 -4.83
N ASP A 306 12.73 -4.96 -3.87
CA ASP A 306 13.22 -3.70 -3.34
C ASP A 306 12.57 -3.37 -1.98
N ASP A 307 13.02 -2.28 -1.34
CA ASP A 307 12.55 -1.84 -0.03
C ASP A 307 11.10 -1.33 -0.06
N ASP A 308 10.66 -0.73 -1.16
CA ASP A 308 9.28 -0.28 -1.33
C ASP A 308 8.32 -1.48 -1.34
N PHE A 309 8.67 -2.56 -2.02
CA PHE A 309 7.93 -3.82 -1.97
C PHE A 309 7.84 -4.34 -0.53
N LEU A 310 8.95 -4.38 0.20
CA LEU A 310 9.00 -4.84 1.59
C LEU A 310 8.12 -4.00 2.52
N ALA A 311 8.19 -2.68 2.40
CA ALA A 311 7.41 -1.76 3.22
C ALA A 311 5.89 -1.96 3.06
N LEU A 312 5.45 -2.37 1.87
CA LEU A 312 4.05 -2.60 1.49
C LEU A 312 3.54 -4.02 1.79
N LEU A 313 4.38 -4.91 2.35
CA LEU A 313 3.95 -6.26 2.69
C LEU A 313 2.99 -6.28 3.88
N PRO A 314 2.08 -7.28 3.97
CA PRO A 314 1.12 -7.39 5.06
C PRO A 314 1.75 -7.31 6.45
N SER A 315 1.03 -6.65 7.37
CA SER A 315 1.30 -6.60 8.81
C SER A 315 1.29 -7.97 9.48
N HIS A 316 0.52 -8.93 8.94
CA HIS A 316 0.30 -10.25 9.54
C HIS A 316 0.49 -11.39 8.55
N ILE A 317 0.82 -12.56 9.10
CA ILE A 317 0.93 -13.81 8.37
C ILE A 317 0.04 -14.89 8.98
N HIS A 318 -0.38 -15.85 8.15
CA HIS A 318 -1.09 -17.02 8.65
C HIS A 318 -0.13 -18.14 9.01
N ALA A 319 -0.28 -18.69 10.21
CA ALA A 319 0.52 -19.81 10.68
C ALA A 319 -0.33 -20.81 11.48
N PHE A 320 0.00 -22.09 11.38
CA PHE A 320 -0.63 -23.16 12.13
C PHE A 320 0.13 -23.38 13.43
N SER A 321 -0.53 -23.20 14.58
CA SER A 321 0.03 -23.54 15.88
C SER A 321 0.12 -25.06 15.99
N LEU A 322 1.31 -25.60 16.22
CA LEU A 322 1.51 -27.04 16.39
C LEU A 322 0.87 -27.53 17.70
N GLN A 323 1.08 -26.77 18.79
CA GLN A 323 0.55 -27.07 20.11
C GLN A 323 -0.99 -26.94 20.18
N ARG A 324 -1.55 -25.83 19.65
CA ARG A 324 -2.99 -25.57 19.73
C ARG A 324 -3.78 -26.15 18.55
N LYS A 325 -3.10 -26.76 17.57
CA LYS A 325 -3.66 -27.43 16.38
C LYS A 325 -4.67 -26.61 15.57
N HIS A 326 -4.48 -25.30 15.47
CA HIS A 326 -5.34 -24.45 14.65
C HIS A 326 -4.56 -23.29 14.00
N TRP A 327 -5.16 -22.71 12.97
CA TRP A 327 -4.60 -21.59 12.22
C TRP A 327 -4.87 -20.26 12.90
N LEU A 328 -3.83 -19.43 13.00
CA LEU A 328 -3.86 -18.08 13.55
C LEU A 328 -3.34 -17.07 12.53
N ARG A 329 -3.71 -15.79 12.73
CA ARG A 329 -3.15 -14.63 12.03
C ARG A 329 -2.23 -13.93 13.02
N LEU A 330 -0.92 -13.99 12.77
CA LEU A 330 0.12 -13.52 13.68
C LEU A 330 0.74 -12.21 13.17
N PRO A 331 1.00 -11.21 14.04
CA PRO A 331 1.72 -10.00 13.67
C PRO A 331 3.17 -10.34 13.32
N VAL A 332 3.62 -9.93 12.14
CA VAL A 332 4.93 -10.33 11.58
C VAL A 332 6.08 -9.75 12.39
N GLU A 333 5.89 -8.58 12.98
CA GLU A 333 6.90 -7.88 13.79
C GLU A 333 7.43 -8.75 14.95
N ARG A 334 6.59 -9.62 15.50
CA ARG A 334 6.90 -10.48 16.65
C ARG A 334 7.38 -11.88 16.29
N ILE A 335 7.49 -12.18 14.99
CA ILE A 335 8.02 -13.46 14.52
C ILE A 335 9.53 -13.50 14.74
N THR A 336 10.00 -14.63 15.25
CA THR A 336 11.42 -14.98 15.41
C THR A 336 11.75 -16.28 14.68
N ASN A 337 13.04 -16.46 14.38
CA ASN A 337 13.51 -17.76 13.92
C ASN A 337 13.50 -18.74 15.09
N VAL A 338 13.23 -20.01 14.79
CA VAL A 338 13.22 -21.04 15.82
C VAL A 338 14.61 -21.19 16.41
N THR A 339 14.70 -21.05 17.73
CA THR A 339 15.93 -21.28 18.47
C THR A 339 16.02 -22.76 18.83
N TRP A 340 16.89 -23.47 18.13
CA TRP A 340 16.98 -24.92 18.30
C TRP A 340 17.91 -25.28 19.45
N ASN A 341 17.38 -26.05 20.40
CA ASN A 341 18.14 -26.51 21.54
C ASN A 341 19.00 -27.73 21.15
N LYS A 342 20.30 -27.49 20.92
CA LYS A 342 21.26 -28.52 20.49
C LYS A 342 21.54 -29.58 21.58
N ASP A 343 21.28 -29.26 22.84
CA ASP A 343 21.50 -30.18 23.97
C ASP A 343 20.26 -31.01 24.29
N ALA A 344 19.16 -30.81 23.56
CA ALA A 344 17.87 -31.33 23.95
C ALA A 344 17.87 -32.87 23.94
N PHE A 345 18.49 -33.51 22.95
CA PHE A 345 18.63 -34.99 22.93
C PHE A 345 19.46 -35.53 24.12
N GLU A 346 20.48 -34.79 24.56
CA GLU A 346 21.28 -35.17 25.73
C GLU A 346 20.49 -35.03 27.04
N ARG A 347 19.65 -34.00 27.13
CA ARG A 347 18.77 -33.75 28.29
C ARG A 347 17.51 -34.62 28.33
N LEU A 348 17.18 -35.33 27.24
CA LEU A 348 16.06 -36.25 27.21
C LEU A 348 16.26 -37.32 28.29
N GLU A 349 15.36 -37.41 29.29
CA GLU A 349 15.40 -38.45 30.33
C GLU A 349 14.90 -39.80 29.80
N ALA A 350 15.43 -40.24 28.66
CA ALA A 350 15.18 -41.55 28.09
C ALA A 350 16.25 -42.55 28.54
N PRO A 351 15.90 -43.84 28.76
CA PRO A 351 16.88 -44.88 29.01
C PRO A 351 17.96 -44.90 27.92
N GLN A 352 19.21 -45.12 28.31
CA GLN A 352 20.37 -45.10 27.41
C GLN A 352 20.17 -45.98 26.17
N LYS A 353 19.56 -47.16 26.34
CA LYS A 353 19.21 -48.09 25.26
C LYS A 353 18.24 -47.49 24.23
N THR A 354 17.29 -46.66 24.67
CA THR A 354 16.35 -45.95 23.80
C THR A 354 17.05 -44.86 23.00
N LYS A 355 17.96 -44.11 23.63
CA LYS A 355 18.79 -43.11 22.94
C LYS A 355 19.68 -43.75 21.87
N GLU A 356 20.35 -44.84 22.21
CA GLU A 356 21.20 -45.63 21.29
C GLU A 356 20.39 -46.21 20.13
N MET A 357 19.18 -46.71 20.41
CA MET A 357 18.27 -47.21 19.37
C MET A 357 17.83 -46.10 18.41
N ILE A 358 17.44 -44.94 18.92
CA ILE A 358 17.07 -43.78 18.10
C ILE A 358 18.27 -43.35 17.24
N GLN A 359 19.47 -43.22 17.83
CA GLN A 359 20.68 -42.87 17.08
C GLN A 359 21.02 -43.91 15.99
N ALA A 360 20.91 -45.20 16.29
CA ALA A 360 21.16 -46.28 15.34
C ALA A 360 20.15 -46.29 14.19
N MET A 361 18.86 -46.09 14.49
CA MET A 361 17.80 -46.05 13.49
C MET A 361 18.00 -44.89 12.52
N VAL A 362 18.43 -43.75 13.04
CA VAL A 362 18.73 -42.57 12.22
C VAL A 362 19.96 -42.77 11.35
N ALA A 363 21.02 -43.33 11.92
CA ALA A 363 22.24 -43.65 11.19
C ALA A 363 21.96 -44.66 10.05
N ALA A 364 21.12 -45.66 10.30
CA ALA A 364 20.70 -46.65 9.29
C ALA A 364 19.86 -46.02 8.16
N GLN A 365 18.93 -45.13 8.50
CA GLN A 365 18.09 -44.40 7.54
C GLN A 365 18.91 -43.51 6.59
N THR A 366 20.14 -43.13 6.99
CA THR A 366 21.01 -42.20 6.24
C THR A 366 22.16 -42.86 5.52
N SER A 367 22.40 -44.16 5.77
CA SER A 367 23.35 -44.98 5.01
C SER A 367 22.76 -45.55 3.71
N ASP A 368 21.44 -45.62 3.56
CA ASP A 368 20.75 -46.27 2.42
C ASP A 368 20.39 -45.34 1.25
N THR A 369 21.07 -44.20 1.09
CA THR A 369 20.86 -43.32 -0.06
C THR A 369 21.60 -43.82 -1.31
N LYS A 370 21.17 -44.96 -1.86
CA LYS A 370 21.45 -45.37 -3.25
C LYS A 370 20.36 -46.27 -3.86
N THR A 371 19.08 -46.06 -3.56
CA THR A 371 17.98 -46.63 -4.37
C THR A 371 16.68 -45.85 -4.21
N ASN A 372 16.17 -45.33 -5.33
CA ASN A 372 14.77 -44.98 -5.62
C ASN A 372 13.88 -44.48 -4.47
N THR A 373 13.81 -43.16 -4.32
CA THR A 373 12.60 -42.48 -3.82
C THR A 373 11.55 -42.42 -4.92
N ASP A 374 10.99 -43.57 -5.28
CA ASP A 374 9.73 -43.64 -6.01
C ASP A 374 9.10 -45.00 -5.73
N LEU A 375 8.13 -45.03 -4.80
CA LEU A 375 7.09 -46.05 -4.59
C LEU A 375 6.45 -45.81 -3.22
N ILE A 376 5.41 -44.96 -3.20
CA ILE A 376 4.06 -45.24 -2.68
C ILE A 376 3.21 -44.01 -3.04
N ALA A 377 2.39 -44.17 -4.07
CA ALA A 377 1.34 -43.24 -4.41
C ALA A 377 0.27 -43.25 -3.28
N GLY A 378 -0.14 -42.06 -2.83
CA GLY A 378 -1.48 -41.87 -2.24
C GLY A 378 -1.60 -41.61 -0.74
N LYS A 379 -0.54 -41.56 0.07
CA LYS A 379 -0.63 -41.12 1.48
C LYS A 379 0.48 -40.12 1.79
N GLY A 380 0.09 -38.85 1.83
CA GLY A 380 0.97 -37.75 2.18
C GLY A 380 1.50 -37.87 3.61
N ASN A 381 2.74 -37.41 3.79
CA ASN A 381 3.42 -37.24 5.07
C ASN A 381 2.66 -36.27 5.98
N VAL A 382 1.59 -36.75 6.58
CA VAL A 382 0.79 -36.04 7.57
C VAL A 382 0.76 -36.93 8.82
N ILE A 383 0.99 -36.28 9.96
CA ILE A 383 0.73 -36.73 11.32
C ILE A 383 1.82 -37.61 11.93
N LEU A 384 2.58 -37.03 12.87
CA LEU A 384 2.61 -37.41 14.29
C LEU A 384 3.55 -36.40 15.00
N ILE A 385 3.00 -35.21 15.27
CA ILE A 385 3.60 -34.17 16.12
C ILE A 385 2.64 -34.06 17.29
N ASP A 386 2.91 -34.77 18.38
CA ASP A 386 2.22 -34.51 19.65
C ASP A 386 3.16 -34.64 20.85
N GLU A 387 4.29 -35.37 20.75
CA GLU A 387 5.20 -35.58 21.90
C GLU A 387 6.69 -35.33 21.59
N ALA A 388 7.04 -34.88 20.37
CA ALA A 388 8.43 -34.57 19.97
C ALA A 388 8.78 -33.06 19.99
N ASP A 389 7.82 -32.20 20.37
CA ASP A 389 7.88 -30.76 20.13
C ASP A 389 8.99 -30.01 20.87
N VAL A 390 9.63 -30.59 21.87
CA VAL A 390 10.74 -29.94 22.58
C VAL A 390 12.08 -30.04 21.82
N PHE A 391 12.22 -30.95 20.84
CA PHE A 391 13.56 -31.45 20.43
C PHE A 391 13.98 -31.26 18.95
N ILE A 392 13.13 -30.68 18.09
CA ILE A 392 13.44 -30.62 16.65
C ILE A 392 14.51 -29.52 16.39
N GLU A 393 15.30 -29.57 15.29
CA GLU A 393 16.28 -28.54 14.81
C GLU A 393 16.06 -28.24 13.30
N GLU A 394 16.56 -27.10 12.73
CA GLU A 394 16.35 -26.73 11.32
C GLU A 394 17.01 -27.75 10.39
N ARG A 395 16.31 -28.12 9.31
CA ARG A 395 16.86 -29.03 8.31
C ARG A 395 17.94 -28.33 7.49
N ASN A 396 19.16 -28.85 7.55
CA ASN A 396 20.28 -28.44 6.71
C ASN A 396 20.45 -29.46 5.57
N PHE A 397 20.50 -28.99 4.32
CA PHE A 397 20.67 -29.84 3.13
C PHE A 397 22.06 -30.50 3.05
N ALA A 398 23.05 -30.00 3.79
CA ALA A 398 24.40 -30.57 3.81
C ALA A 398 24.55 -31.75 4.79
N ASP A 399 23.58 -31.98 5.69
CA ASP A 399 23.72 -32.96 6.77
C ASP A 399 22.53 -33.94 6.79
N MET A 400 22.58 -34.92 5.88
CA MET A 400 21.52 -35.92 5.71
C MET A 400 21.34 -36.79 6.96
N LYS A 401 22.44 -37.14 7.66
CA LYS A 401 22.43 -37.89 8.94
C LYS A 401 21.52 -37.24 9.97
N ARG A 402 21.51 -35.92 10.02
CA ARG A 402 20.75 -35.11 10.98
C ARG A 402 19.27 -34.94 10.62
N ASN A 403 18.94 -34.91 9.32
CA ASN A 403 17.55 -34.80 8.86
C ASN A 403 16.71 -36.06 9.13
N ALA A 404 17.34 -37.24 9.24
CA ALA A 404 16.64 -38.48 9.54
C ALA A 404 16.28 -38.65 11.04
N LEU A 405 16.97 -37.94 11.96
CA LEU A 405 16.61 -37.87 13.39
C LEU A 405 15.19 -37.34 13.60
N ILE A 406 14.78 -36.38 12.76
CA ILE A 406 13.45 -35.79 12.78
C ILE A 406 12.37 -36.78 12.28
N SER A 407 12.73 -37.75 11.44
CA SER A 407 11.79 -38.75 10.91
C SER A 407 11.71 -40.02 11.78
N GLY A 408 12.75 -40.35 12.54
CA GLY A 408 12.80 -41.56 13.37
C GLY A 408 11.99 -41.48 14.67
N LEU A 409 11.75 -40.29 15.21
CA LEU A 409 10.97 -40.09 16.45
C LEU A 409 9.44 -40.22 16.26
N ILE A 410 8.98 -40.50 15.04
CA ILE A 410 7.57 -40.41 14.60
C ILE A 410 6.97 -41.81 14.31
N LEU A 411 7.75 -42.89 14.49
CA LEU A 411 7.37 -44.27 14.13
C LEU A 411 7.40 -45.30 15.28
N SER A 412 7.21 -44.89 16.53
CA SER A 412 6.96 -45.83 17.64
C SER A 412 5.63 -45.57 18.32
#